data_AF-A0A8H6D1X5-F1
#
_entry.id   AF-A0A8H6D1X5-F1
#
_cell.length_a   1.000
_cell.length_b   1.000
_cell.length_c   1.000
_cell.angle_alpha   90.00
_cell.angle_beta   90.00
_cell.angle_gamma   90.00
#
_symmetry.space_group_name_H-M   'P 1'
#
loop_
_entity.id
_entity.type
_entity.pdbx_description
1 polymer ?
#
loop_
_entity_poly.entity_id
_entity_poly.type
_entity_poly.pdbx_seq_one_letter_code
_entity_poly.pdbx_strand_id
1 'polypeptide(L)'
;MASLPSATTKPTFARFDATKPSTTPQTLIEAIKRDGGVIVENFISQQLTEQIKADLKPHFDTDTPDKSGFFPVTTQRATGLFNISDACVELGCNPLYIDVANAFCSSTFTRWVRDERVTTSAKPIISSTVAFRVNPGGDQQVLHRDDE
;
A
#
# COMPACT_ATOMS: atom_id res chain seq x y z
N MET A 1 13.78 43.72 13.27
CA MET A 1 14.25 42.35 13.58
C MET A 1 14.19 41.55 12.29
N ALA A 2 15.35 41.15 11.75
CA ALA A 2 15.39 40.35 10.53
C ALA A 2 15.05 38.89 10.87
N SER A 3 14.03 38.34 10.21
CA SER A 3 13.70 36.91 10.26
C SER A 3 14.86 36.13 9.63
N LEU A 4 15.45 35.22 10.39
CA LEU A 4 16.44 34.27 9.89
C LEU A 4 15.74 33.30 8.92
N PRO A 5 16.33 33.01 7.75
CA PRO A 5 15.79 32.00 6.86
C PRO A 5 15.92 30.64 7.55
N SER A 6 14.78 30.04 7.90
CA SER A 6 14.73 28.65 8.33
C SER A 6 15.16 27.80 7.13
N ALA A 7 16.28 27.08 7.25
CA ALA A 7 16.67 26.10 6.26
C ALA A 7 15.52 25.09 6.12
N THR A 8 14.81 25.13 5.00
CA THR A 8 13.76 24.16 4.68
C THR A 8 14.44 22.87 4.26
N THR A 9 14.64 21.97 5.21
CA THR A 9 15.08 20.61 4.93
C THR A 9 14.01 19.95 4.05
N LYS A 10 14.42 19.39 2.90
CA LYS A 10 13.52 18.66 2.02
C LYS A 10 12.88 17.50 2.82
N PRO A 11 11.55 17.38 2.88
CA PRO A 11 10.90 16.27 3.56
C PRO A 11 11.37 14.93 2.97
N THR A 12 11.60 13.95 3.84
CA THR A 12 11.99 12.59 3.46
C THR A 12 11.11 11.59 4.18
N PHE A 13 10.73 10.51 3.51
CA PHE A 13 10.03 9.42 4.16
C PHE A 13 10.90 8.76 5.24
N ALA A 14 10.30 8.50 6.39
CA ALA A 14 10.89 7.61 7.38
C ALA A 14 11.12 6.21 6.78
N ARG A 15 12.20 5.57 7.21
CA ARG A 15 12.66 4.25 6.74
C ARG A 15 12.87 3.33 7.94
N PHE A 16 12.23 2.17 7.92
CA PHE A 16 12.33 1.15 8.96
C PHE A 16 12.59 -0.21 8.36
N ASP A 17 13.25 -1.10 9.10
CA ASP A 17 13.54 -2.47 8.68
C ASP A 17 12.60 -3.41 9.44
N ALA A 18 11.75 -4.16 8.74
CA ALA A 18 10.74 -5.04 9.34
C ALA A 18 11.34 -6.16 10.21
N THR A 19 12.62 -6.49 10.04
CA THR A 19 13.31 -7.51 10.84
C THR A 19 13.72 -7.00 12.22
N LYS A 20 13.67 -5.68 12.46
CA LYS A 20 14.07 -5.08 13.73
C LYS A 20 12.89 -5.07 14.71
N PRO A 21 13.10 -5.47 15.98
CA PRO A 21 12.05 -5.39 17.00
C PRO A 21 11.51 -3.97 17.25
N SER A 22 12.27 -2.94 16.90
CA SER A 22 11.86 -1.53 16.98
C SER A 22 10.82 -1.13 15.92
N THR A 23 10.66 -1.93 14.86
CA THR A 23 9.69 -1.68 13.79
C THR A 23 8.35 -2.25 14.22
N THR A 24 7.60 -1.46 14.99
CA THR A 24 6.27 -1.82 15.49
C THR A 24 5.18 -1.15 14.64
N PRO A 25 3.93 -1.66 14.67
CA PRO A 25 2.81 -0.97 14.04
C PRO A 25 2.68 0.48 14.49
N GLN A 26 2.87 0.78 15.78
CA GLN A 26 2.77 2.13 16.32
C GLN A 26 3.77 3.09 15.69
N THR A 27 5.03 2.67 15.56
CA THR A 27 6.08 3.48 14.91
C THR A 27 5.72 3.79 13.46
N LEU A 28 5.19 2.80 12.72
CA LEU A 28 4.76 3.00 11.32
C LEU A 28 3.54 3.92 11.21
N ILE A 29 2.56 3.75 12.10
CA ILE A 29 1.36 4.59 12.17
C ILE A 29 1.74 6.06 12.44
N GLU A 30 2.66 6.30 13.37
CA GLU A 30 3.15 7.65 13.69
C GLU A 30 3.88 8.28 12.49
N ALA A 31 4.72 7.50 11.78
CA ALA A 31 5.37 7.97 10.56
C ALA A 31 4.36 8.33 9.47
N ILE A 32 3.37 7.46 9.20
CA ILE A 32 2.33 7.72 8.20
C ILE A 32 1.48 8.95 8.58
N LYS A 33 1.11 9.12 9.86
CA LYS A 33 0.37 10.32 10.31
C LYS A 33 1.16 11.61 10.12
N ARG A 34 2.49 11.57 10.28
CA ARG A 34 3.37 12.74 10.13
C ARG A 34 3.69 13.06 8.68
N ASP A 35 4.05 12.04 7.90
CA ASP A 35 4.66 12.18 6.56
C ASP A 35 3.70 11.86 5.41
N GLY A 36 2.54 11.24 5.69
CA GLY A 36 1.65 10.68 4.67
C GLY A 36 2.11 9.34 4.09
N GLY A 37 3.28 8.82 4.50
CA GLY A 37 3.81 7.55 4.03
C GLY A 37 5.06 7.10 4.79
N VAL A 38 5.47 5.85 4.58
CA VAL A 38 6.66 5.25 5.22
C VAL A 38 7.26 4.19 4.30
N ILE A 39 8.59 4.02 4.33
CA ILE A 39 9.28 2.93 3.63
C ILE A 39 9.62 1.85 4.66
N VAL A 40 9.19 0.61 4.39
CA VAL A 40 9.52 -0.55 5.21
C VAL A 40 10.38 -1.51 4.40
N GLU A 41 11.64 -1.64 4.80
CA GLU A 41 12.63 -2.54 4.20
C GLU A 41 12.50 -3.95 4.75
N ASN A 42 12.95 -4.94 3.98
CA ASN A 42 12.90 -6.36 4.35
C ASN A 42 11.50 -6.82 4.78
N PHE A 43 10.45 -6.22 4.21
CA PHE A 43 9.06 -6.46 4.60
C PHE A 43 8.60 -7.90 4.35
N ILE A 44 9.12 -8.50 3.27
CA ILE A 44 8.99 -9.92 2.95
C ILE A 44 10.35 -10.50 2.58
N SER A 45 10.47 -11.83 2.60
CA SER A 45 11.71 -12.50 2.23
C SER A 45 12.02 -12.35 0.73
N GLN A 46 13.30 -12.49 0.39
CA GLN A 46 13.73 -12.52 -1.01
C GLN A 46 13.07 -13.69 -1.77
N GLN A 47 12.94 -14.86 -1.13
CA GLN A 47 12.28 -16.02 -1.72
C GLN A 47 10.81 -15.71 -2.06
N LEU A 48 10.06 -15.07 -1.15
CA LEU A 48 8.67 -14.69 -1.40
C LEU A 48 8.57 -13.68 -2.55
N THR A 49 9.51 -12.72 -2.61
CA THR A 49 9.60 -11.75 -3.70
C THR A 49 9.85 -12.41 -5.05
N GLU A 50 10.74 -13.40 -5.11
CA GLU A 50 11.05 -14.16 -6.32
C GLU A 50 9.85 -15.00 -6.79
N GLN A 51 9.12 -15.61 -5.84
CA GLN A 51 7.88 -16.35 -6.14
C GLN A 51 6.80 -15.44 -6.71
N ILE A 52 6.51 -14.30 -6.07
CA ILE A 52 5.55 -13.30 -6.59
C ILE A 52 5.94 -12.87 -8.00
N LYS A 53 7.23 -12.58 -8.24
CA LYS A 53 7.71 -12.18 -9.56
C LYS A 53 7.50 -13.27 -10.61
N ALA A 54 7.76 -14.54 -10.27
CA ALA A 54 7.55 -15.67 -11.16
C ALA A 54 6.06 -15.87 -11.49
N ASP A 55 5.20 -15.84 -10.47
CA ASP A 55 3.75 -16.05 -10.60
C ASP A 55 3.09 -14.95 -11.44
N LEU A 56 3.51 -13.70 -11.28
CA LEU A 56 2.90 -12.57 -11.99
C LEU A 56 3.42 -12.42 -13.43
N LYS A 57 4.56 -13.03 -13.77
CA LYS A 57 5.18 -12.86 -15.09
C LYS A 57 4.24 -13.24 -16.26
N PRO A 58 3.56 -14.41 -16.27
CA PRO A 58 2.64 -14.77 -17.36
C PRO A 58 1.48 -13.78 -17.52
N HIS A 59 1.01 -13.18 -16.41
CA HIS A 59 -0.08 -12.21 -16.43
C HIS A 59 0.35 -10.89 -17.07
N PHE A 60 1.57 -10.44 -16.78
CA PHE A 60 2.11 -9.28 -17.48
C PHE A 60 2.40 -9.56 -18.95
N ASP A 61 2.90 -10.75 -19.28
CA ASP A 61 3.25 -11.13 -20.67
C ASP A 61 2.01 -11.23 -21.57
N THR A 62 0.83 -11.40 -20.97
CA THR A 62 -0.46 -11.50 -21.66
C THR A 62 -1.35 -10.27 -21.47
N ASP A 63 -0.89 -9.24 -20.75
CA ASP A 63 -1.65 -8.00 -20.58
C ASP A 63 -1.81 -7.27 -21.93
N THR A 64 -2.94 -6.58 -22.06
CA THR A 64 -3.28 -5.83 -23.28
C THR A 64 -3.37 -4.35 -22.97
N PRO A 65 -3.02 -3.46 -23.93
CA PRO A 65 -3.09 -2.02 -23.71
C PRO A 65 -4.44 -1.57 -23.16
N ASP A 66 -4.38 -0.65 -22.21
CA ASP A 66 -5.57 -0.05 -21.64
C ASP A 66 -6.36 0.75 -22.68
N LYS A 67 -7.57 0.30 -22.99
CA LYS A 67 -8.43 0.97 -23.97
C LYS A 67 -9.01 2.29 -23.45
N SER A 68 -9.04 2.49 -22.13
CA SER A 68 -9.51 3.75 -21.54
C SER A 68 -8.48 4.88 -21.67
N GLY A 69 -7.21 4.54 -21.92
CA GLY A 69 -6.10 5.49 -21.94
C GLY A 69 -5.62 5.93 -20.55
N PHE A 70 -6.13 5.32 -19.47
CA PHE A 70 -5.70 5.64 -18.11
C PHE A 70 -4.26 5.17 -17.85
N PHE A 71 -3.91 3.95 -18.30
CA PHE A 71 -2.53 3.47 -18.25
C PHE A 71 -1.80 3.66 -19.58
N PRO A 72 -0.56 4.19 -19.57
CA PRO A 72 0.30 4.22 -20.75
C PRO A 72 0.54 2.81 -21.30
N VAL A 73 0.77 2.69 -22.61
CA VAL A 73 1.06 1.40 -23.27
C VAL A 73 2.31 0.69 -22.73
N THR A 74 3.18 1.44 -22.04
CA THR A 74 4.40 0.95 -21.38
C THR A 74 4.11 0.30 -20.03
N THR A 75 2.93 0.50 -19.45
CA THR A 75 2.54 -0.04 -18.14
C THR A 75 1.68 -1.27 -18.32
N GLN A 76 2.21 -2.41 -17.90
CA GLN A 76 1.46 -3.67 -17.84
C GLN A 76 0.92 -3.92 -16.45
N ARG A 77 -0.22 -4.61 -16.34
CA ARG A 77 -0.92 -4.85 -15.07
C ARG A 77 -1.23 -6.33 -14.90
N ALA A 78 -1.14 -6.78 -13.65
CA ALA A 78 -1.80 -7.99 -13.18
C ALA A 78 -2.79 -7.58 -12.09
N THR A 79 -4.03 -8.04 -12.17
CA THR A 79 -5.11 -7.67 -11.23
C THR A 79 -5.69 -8.90 -10.55
N GLY A 80 -6.14 -8.78 -9.30
CA GLY A 80 -6.70 -9.91 -8.56
C GLY A 80 -5.62 -10.89 -8.11
N LEU A 81 -4.54 -10.35 -7.53
CA LEU A 81 -3.29 -11.05 -7.24
C LEU A 81 -3.48 -12.28 -6.33
N PHE A 82 -4.47 -12.25 -5.44
CA PHE A 82 -4.79 -13.39 -4.55
C PHE A 82 -5.32 -14.62 -5.29
N ASN A 83 -5.86 -14.45 -6.49
CA ASN A 83 -6.27 -15.57 -7.35
C ASN A 83 -5.10 -16.10 -8.21
N ILE A 84 -3.97 -15.39 -8.23
CA ILE A 84 -2.82 -15.68 -9.08
C ILE A 84 -1.69 -16.35 -8.29
N SER A 85 -1.47 -15.92 -7.04
CA SER A 85 -0.27 -16.29 -6.28
C SER A 85 -0.58 -16.44 -4.79
N ASP A 86 -0.31 -17.62 -4.23
CA ASP A 86 -0.33 -17.85 -2.79
C ASP A 86 0.69 -16.97 -2.06
N ALA A 87 1.81 -16.63 -2.71
CA ALA A 87 2.78 -15.69 -2.16
C ALA A 87 2.24 -14.26 -2.06
N CYS A 88 1.34 -13.85 -2.98
CA CYS A 88 0.58 -12.60 -2.83
C CYS A 88 -0.42 -12.67 -1.68
N VAL A 89 -1.05 -13.83 -1.43
CA VAL A 89 -1.91 -14.04 -0.27
C VAL A 89 -1.10 -13.91 1.02
N GLU A 90 0.07 -14.54 1.10
CA GLU A 90 0.98 -14.43 2.25
C GLU A 90 1.38 -12.96 2.52
N LEU A 91 1.75 -12.21 1.47
CA LEU A 91 2.02 -10.77 1.57
C LEU A 91 0.80 -9.99 2.12
N GLY A 92 -0.40 -10.25 1.59
CA GLY A 92 -1.64 -9.61 2.05
C GLY A 92 -2.03 -9.99 3.48
N CYS A 93 -1.58 -11.14 3.96
CA CYS A 93 -1.80 -11.66 5.30
C CYS A 93 -0.70 -11.27 6.31
N ASN A 94 0.27 -10.44 5.91
CA ASN A 94 1.35 -10.01 6.80
C ASN A 94 0.78 -9.26 8.05
N PRO A 95 1.07 -9.70 9.29
CA PRO A 95 0.50 -9.12 10.50
C PRO A 95 0.83 -7.63 10.68
N LEU A 96 2.06 -7.20 10.35
CA LEU A 96 2.48 -5.81 10.47
C LEU A 96 1.67 -4.91 9.52
N TYR A 97 1.42 -5.37 8.29
CA TYR A 97 0.54 -4.66 7.36
C TYR A 97 -0.91 -4.61 7.87
N ILE A 98 -1.46 -5.73 8.33
CA ILE A 98 -2.83 -5.81 8.85
C ILE A 98 -3.04 -4.87 10.03
N ASP A 99 -2.09 -4.80 10.97
CA ASP A 99 -2.20 -3.93 12.15
C ASP A 99 -2.17 -2.45 11.78
N VAL A 100 -1.32 -2.06 10.83
CA VAL A 100 -1.29 -0.69 10.29
C VAL A 100 -2.60 -0.38 9.55
N ALA A 101 -3.06 -1.26 8.65
CA ALA A 101 -4.31 -1.08 7.92
C ALA A 101 -5.52 -0.97 8.87
N ASN A 102 -5.55 -1.77 9.94
CA ASN A 102 -6.59 -1.70 10.95
C ASN A 102 -6.66 -0.33 11.63
N ALA A 103 -5.50 0.29 11.90
CA ALA A 103 -5.45 1.59 12.58
C ALA A 103 -6.01 2.74 11.72
N PHE A 104 -5.90 2.66 10.40
CA PHE A 104 -6.35 3.71 9.48
C PHE A 104 -7.73 3.46 8.87
N CYS A 105 -8.05 2.20 8.57
CA CYS A 105 -9.19 1.85 7.73
C CYS A 105 -10.32 1.12 8.49
N SER A 106 -10.16 0.83 9.79
CA SER A 106 -11.28 0.32 10.59
C SER A 106 -12.32 1.41 10.81
N SER A 107 -13.60 1.04 10.75
CA SER A 107 -14.72 1.97 10.94
C SER A 107 -15.55 1.55 12.14
N THR A 108 -15.94 2.51 12.98
CA THR A 108 -16.85 2.28 14.11
C THR A 108 -18.08 3.15 13.96
N PHE A 109 -19.25 2.53 14.07
CA PHE A 109 -20.54 3.20 13.95
C PHE A 109 -21.45 2.84 15.11
N THR A 110 -22.08 3.85 15.71
CA THR A 110 -23.09 3.68 16.76
C THR A 110 -24.45 4.03 16.21
N ARG A 111 -25.41 3.11 16.36
CA ARG A 111 -26.81 3.31 15.95
C ARG A 111 -27.77 2.92 17.06
N TRP A 112 -28.99 3.44 16.97
CA TRP A 112 -30.10 2.94 17.79
C TRP A 112 -30.65 1.65 17.19
N VAL A 113 -30.82 0.64 18.03
CA VAL A 113 -31.58 -0.57 17.72
C VAL A 113 -32.65 -0.65 18.80
N ARG A 114 -33.90 -0.34 18.41
CA ARG A 114 -35.01 -0.12 19.36
C ARG A 114 -34.65 1.01 20.35
N ASP A 115 -34.65 0.71 21.64
CA ASP A 115 -34.38 1.58 22.77
C ASP A 115 -32.92 1.48 23.28
N GLU A 116 -32.05 0.75 22.58
CA GLU A 116 -30.64 0.61 22.93
C GLU A 116 -29.71 1.21 21.87
N ARG A 117 -28.58 1.77 22.33
CA ARG A 117 -27.48 2.17 21.43
C ARG A 117 -26.53 0.99 21.24
N VAL A 118 -26.37 0.56 20.00
CA VAL A 118 -25.46 -0.51 19.60
C VAL A 118 -24.29 0.08 18.84
N THR A 119 -23.08 -0.17 19.32
CA THR A 119 -21.83 0.17 18.63
C THR A 119 -21.28 -1.04 17.90
N THR A 120 -20.98 -0.89 16.62
CA THR A 120 -20.38 -1.95 15.79
C THR A 120 -19.10 -1.41 15.16
N SER A 121 -18.05 -2.24 15.16
CA SER A 121 -16.79 -1.95 14.46
C SER A 121 -16.59 -2.95 13.33
N ALA A 122 -16.17 -2.45 12.17
CA ALA A 122 -15.81 -3.25 11.01
C ALA A 122 -14.31 -3.12 10.73
N LYS A 123 -13.70 -4.23 10.35
CA LYS A 123 -12.32 -4.30 9.88
C LYS A 123 -12.25 -3.91 8.39
N PRO A 124 -11.11 -3.40 7.91
CA PRO A 124 -10.96 -3.10 6.50
C PRO A 124 -11.09 -4.35 5.64
N ILE A 125 -11.63 -4.15 4.44
CA ILE A 125 -11.65 -5.15 3.37
C ILE A 125 -10.74 -4.69 2.25
N ILE A 126 -10.14 -5.64 1.55
CA ILE A 126 -9.31 -5.34 0.38
C ILE A 126 -10.24 -4.85 -0.75
N SER A 127 -10.00 -3.62 -1.22
CA SER A 127 -10.74 -3.04 -2.35
C SER A 127 -10.26 -3.62 -3.68
N SER A 128 -8.94 -3.66 -3.89
CA SER A 128 -8.33 -4.25 -5.09
C SER A 128 -6.90 -4.70 -4.79
N THR A 129 -6.36 -5.56 -5.65
CA THR A 129 -4.93 -5.90 -5.68
C THR A 129 -4.45 -5.79 -7.11
N VAL A 130 -3.41 -4.99 -7.32
CA VAL A 130 -2.85 -4.72 -8.65
C VAL A 130 -1.34 -4.70 -8.54
N ALA A 131 -0.67 -5.34 -9.48
CA ALA A 131 0.76 -5.22 -9.68
C ALA A 131 1.03 -4.51 -11.00
N PHE A 132 2.06 -3.68 -11.04
CA PHE A 132 2.46 -2.91 -12.22
C PHE A 132 3.85 -3.31 -12.68
N ARG A 133 4.02 -3.50 -14.00
CA ARG A 133 5.31 -3.64 -14.68
C ARG A 133 5.47 -2.50 -15.68
N VAL A 134 6.33 -1.55 -15.36
CA VAL A 134 6.63 -0.39 -16.21
C VAL A 134 7.81 -0.73 -17.12
N ASN A 135 7.55 -0.83 -18.42
CA ASN A 135 8.57 -1.11 -19.44
C ASN A 135 9.31 0.18 -19.85
N PRO A 136 10.51 0.06 -20.45
CA PRO A 136 11.26 1.20 -20.96
C PRO A 136 10.44 2.09 -21.90
N GLY A 137 10.69 3.40 -21.83
CA GLY A 137 9.97 4.42 -22.61
C GLY A 137 8.71 4.97 -21.94
N GLY A 138 8.40 4.59 -20.70
CA GLY A 138 7.31 5.16 -19.94
C GLY A 138 7.64 6.54 -19.37
N ASP A 139 6.65 7.42 -19.35
CA ASP A 139 6.72 8.73 -18.72
C ASP A 139 6.33 8.66 -17.24
N GLN A 140 6.75 9.68 -16.47
CA GLN A 140 6.36 9.82 -15.08
C GLN A 140 4.85 10.10 -14.97
N GLN A 141 4.16 9.36 -14.09
CA GLN A 141 2.76 9.66 -13.77
C GLN A 141 2.63 11.02 -13.11
N VAL A 142 1.53 11.72 -13.41
CA VAL A 142 1.16 12.95 -12.72
C VAL A 142 0.93 12.67 -11.23
N LEU A 143 1.27 13.65 -10.39
CA LEU A 143 0.94 13.57 -8.97
C LEU A 143 -0.58 13.59 -8.79
N HIS A 144 -1.09 12.65 -8.00
CA HIS A 144 -2.51 12.49 -7.70
C HIS A 144 -2.69 11.94 -6.29
N ARG A 145 -3.94 11.90 -5.82
CA ARG A 145 -4.35 11.13 -4.66
C ARG A 145 -5.22 9.97 -5.14
N ASP A 146 -5.06 8.81 -4.51
CA ASP A 146 -5.82 7.61 -4.88
C ASP A 146 -7.31 7.69 -4.45
N ASP A 147 -7.70 8.68 -3.65
CA ASP A 147 -9.06 8.88 -3.13
C ASP A 147 -9.90 9.93 -3.89
N GLU A 148 -9.37 10.44 -5.01
CA GLU A 148 -10.12 11.29 -5.96
C GLU A 148 -10.91 10.45 -6.97
#